data_AF-A0A0C2CRV2-F1
#
_entry.id   AF-A0A0C2CRV2-F1
#
_cell.length_a   1.000
_cell.length_b   1.000
_cell.length_c   1.000
_cell.angle_alpha   90.00
_cell.angle_beta   90.00
_cell.angle_gamma   90.00
#
_symmetry.space_group_name_H-M   'P 1'
#
loop_
_entity.id
_entity.type
_entity.pdbx_description
1 polymer ?
#
loop_
_entity_poly.entity_id
_entity_poly.type
_entity_poly.pdbx_seq_one_letter_code
_entity_poly.pdbx_strand_id
1 'polypeptide(L)' 'MLTKYRYEFPPLEAHFVEAPSPRAVVEFLQRTYPHNWEEVLPTMVEIPDWPVFWKTLDQHGRPLPPGKR' A
#
# COMPACT_ATOMS: atom_id res chain seq x y z
N MET A 1 -13.05 9.36 0.01
CA MET A 1 -12.69 8.00 -0.42
C MET A 1 -11.19 7.84 -0.22
N LEU A 2 -10.73 6.65 0.19
CA LEU A 2 -9.30 6.37 0.31
C LEU A 2 -8.76 5.90 -1.04
N THR A 3 -7.60 6.41 -1.41
CA THR A 3 -6.86 6.02 -2.61
C THR A 3 -5.87 4.93 -2.25
N LYS A 4 -5.65 3.98 -3.16
CA LYS A 4 -4.74 2.85 -2.97
C LYS A 4 -3.42 3.12 -3.65
N TYR A 5 -2.34 2.79 -2.97
CA TYR A 5 -0.99 2.97 -3.46
C TYR A 5 -0.21 1.67 -3.31
N ARG A 6 0.69 1.45 -4.26
CA ARG A 6 1.74 0.42 -4.21
C ARG A 6 3.09 1.12 -4.17
N TYR A 7 4.00 0.66 -3.35
CA TYR A 7 5.42 1.02 -3.42
C TYR A 7 6.28 -0.24 -3.26
N GLU A 8 7.56 -0.18 -3.61
CA GLU A 8 8.50 -1.28 -3.44
C GLU A 8 9.63 -0.87 -2.50
N PHE A 9 9.86 -1.64 -1.43
CA PHE A 9 11.06 -1.50 -0.60
C PHE A 9 11.25 -2.69 0.36
N PRO A 10 12.33 -3.50 0.23
CA PRO A 10 13.41 -3.39 -0.76
C PRO A 10 12.93 -3.56 -2.21
N PRO A 11 13.76 -3.26 -3.22
CA PRO A 11 13.38 -3.46 -4.62
C PRO A 11 12.80 -4.86 -4.86
N LEU A 12 11.74 -4.95 -5.68
CA LEU A 12 10.96 -6.18 -5.95
C LEU A 12 10.05 -6.66 -4.81
N GLU A 13 10.05 -6.02 -3.64
CA GLU A 13 9.09 -6.31 -2.56
C GLU A 13 7.96 -5.28 -2.56
N ALA A 14 6.79 -5.68 -3.08
CA ALA A 14 5.63 -4.78 -3.18
C ALA A 14 4.88 -4.65 -1.85
N HIS A 15 4.71 -3.42 -1.40
CA HIS A 15 3.87 -3.02 -0.28
C HIS A 15 2.67 -2.21 -0.76
N PHE A 16 1.61 -2.20 0.05
CA PHE A 16 0.29 -1.71 -0.31
C PHE A 16 -0.28 -0.88 0.82
N VAL A 17 -0.78 0.32 0.52
CA VAL A 17 -1.30 1.25 1.52
C VAL A 17 -2.50 2.04 1.00
N GLU A 18 -3.48 2.27 1.87
CA GLU A 18 -4.60 3.17 1.62
C GLU A 18 -4.35 4.52 2.31
N ALA A 19 -4.56 5.62 1.59
CA ALA A 19 -4.34 6.96 2.12
C ALA A 19 -5.35 7.97 1.54
N PRO A 20 -5.64 9.06 2.27
CA PRO A 20 -6.55 10.11 1.79
C PRO A 20 -5.94 11.00 0.70
N SER A 21 -4.63 11.00 0.53
CA SER A 21 -3.91 11.75 -0.52
C SER A 21 -2.50 11.19 -0.73
N PRO A 22 -1.84 11.50 -1.87
CA PRO A 22 -0.44 11.11 -2.10
C PRO A 22 0.50 11.67 -1.03
N ARG A 23 0.23 12.89 -0.53
CA ARG A 23 1.04 13.53 0.52
C ARG A 23 1.05 12.71 1.81
N ALA A 24 -0.09 12.14 2.20
CA ALA A 24 -0.17 11.29 3.38
C ALA A 24 0.68 10.01 3.23
N VAL A 25 0.82 9.48 2.01
CA VAL A 25 1.74 8.36 1.73
C VAL A 25 3.19 8.80 1.85
N VAL A 26 3.56 9.97 1.32
CA VAL A 26 4.92 10.51 1.47
C VAL A 26 5.29 10.68 2.94
N GLU A 27 4.40 11.26 3.75
CA GLU A 27 4.61 11.43 5.20
C GLU A 27 4.73 10.07 5.92
N PHE A 28 3.95 9.06 5.50
CA PHE A 28 4.11 7.70 5.97
C PHE A 28 5.48 7.11 5.60
N LEU A 29 5.91 7.23 4.34
CA LEU A 29 7.20 6.70 3.87
C LEU A 29 8.39 7.35 4.57
N GLN A 30 8.35 8.67 4.81
CA GLN A 30 9.37 9.39 5.57
C GLN A 30 9.48 8.91 7.02
N ARG A 31 8.37 8.50 7.64
CA ARG A 31 8.36 7.95 9.01
C ARG A 31 8.81 6.50 9.06
N THR A 32 8.43 5.69 8.07
CA THR A 32 8.73 4.26 8.00
C THR A 32 10.16 3.98 7.55
N TYR A 33 10.67 4.78 6.60
CA TYR A 33 12.00 4.62 6.00
C TYR A 33 12.79 5.93 6.09
N PRO A 34 13.10 6.44 7.30
CA PRO A 34 13.68 7.77 7.48
C PRO A 34 15.01 8.00 6.75
N HIS A 35 15.76 6.93 6.46
CA HIS A 35 17.05 6.98 5.76
C HIS A 35 16.99 6.60 4.28
N ASN A 36 15.87 6.04 3.80
CA ASN A 36 15.75 5.48 2.45
C ASN A 36 14.49 5.94 1.70
N TRP A 37 13.67 6.82 2.29
CA TRP A 37 12.40 7.24 1.70
C TRP A 37 12.55 7.83 0.28
N GLU A 38 13.70 8.44 -0.03
CA GLU A 38 14.04 8.95 -1.37
C GLU A 38 14.21 7.84 -2.40
N GLU A 39 14.59 6.62 -1.99
CA GLU A 39 14.65 5.43 -2.84
C GLU A 39 13.28 4.78 -3.01
N VAL A 40 12.43 4.86 -1.97
CA VAL A 40 11.07 4.28 -2.00
C VAL A 40 10.12 5.12 -2.84
N LEU A 41 10.17 6.44 -2.69
CA LEU A 41 9.21 7.36 -3.30
C LEU A 41 9.07 7.20 -4.83
N PRO A 42 10.14 7.03 -5.63
CA PRO A 42 10.03 6.82 -7.07
C PRO A 42 9.27 5.55 -7.48
N THR A 43 9.18 4.56 -6.59
CA THR A 43 8.46 3.29 -6.84
C THR A 43 6.96 3.38 -6.52
N MET A 44 6.55 4.46 -5.85
CA MET A 44 5.18 4.69 -5.43
C MET A 44 4.29 4.99 -6.63
N VAL A 45 3.26 4.17 -6.82
CA VAL A 45 2.23 4.35 -7.84
C VAL A 45 0.84 4.24 -7.24
N GLU A 46 -0.08 5.05 -7.73
CA GLU A 46 -1.51 4.88 -7.45
C GLU A 46 -2.03 3.66 -8.21
N ILE A 47 -2.87 2.85 -7.55
CA ILE A 47 -3.47 1.65 -8.15
C ILE A 47 -5.00 1.75 -8.10
N PRO A 48 -5.71 1.28 -9.14
CA PRO A 48 -7.16 1.39 -9.21
C PRO A 48 -7.88 0.49 -8.19
N ASP A 49 -7.31 -0.69 -7.89
CA ASP A 49 -7.84 -1.60 -6.87
C ASP A 49 -6.74 -2.46 -6.24
N TRP A 50 -7.07 -3.16 -5.16
CA TRP A 50 -6.16 -4.13 -4.54
C TRP A 50 -5.85 -5.29 -5.49
N PRO A 51 -4.61 -5.81 -5.50
CA PRO A 51 -4.29 -7.01 -6.27
C PRO A 51 -5.19 -8.19 -5.87
N VAL A 52 -5.51 -9.08 -6.81
CA VAL A 52 -6.41 -10.22 -6.57
C VAL A 52 -5.89 -11.18 -5.50
N PHE A 53 -4.58 -11.26 -5.31
CA PHE A 53 -3.96 -12.06 -4.25
C PHE A 53 -3.98 -11.38 -2.87
N TRP A 54 -4.31 -10.08 -2.82
CA TRP A 54 -4.46 -9.32 -1.58
C TRP A 54 -5.74 -9.76 -0.88
N LYS A 55 -5.62 -10.77 -0.03
CA LYS A 55 -6.73 -11.33 0.73
C LYS A 55 -7.12 -10.36 1.83
N THR A 56 -8.28 -9.72 1.70
CA THR A 56 -8.94 -9.09 2.84
C THR A 56 -9.26 -10.18 3.86
N LEU A 57 -8.83 -10.02 5.10
CA LEU A 57 -9.16 -10.95 6.17
C LEU A 57 -10.41 -10.47 6.92
N ASP A 58 -11.27 -11.40 7.33
CA ASP A 58 -12.34 -11.09 8.28
C ASP A 58 -11.79 -10.85 9.70
N GLN A 59 -12.69 -10.50 10.62
CA GLN A 59 -12.35 -10.30 12.04
C GLN A 59 -11.75 -11.54 12.74
N HIS A 60 -11.77 -12.71 12.09
CA HIS A 60 -11.21 -13.97 12.57
C HIS A 60 -9.96 -14.40 11.78
N GLY A 61 -9.41 -13.52 10.94
CA GLY A 61 -8.20 -13.80 10.15
C GLY A 61 -8.43 -14.71 8.94
N ARG A 62 -9.68 -14.92 8.50
CA ARG A 62 -10.00 -15.77 7.35
C ARG A 62 -10.07 -14.95 6.07
N PRO A 63 -9.57 -15.48 4.93
CA PRO A 63 -9.70 -14.78 3.65
C PRO A 63 -11.17 -14.59 3.27
N LEU A 64 -11.56 -13.35 3.01
CA LEU A 64 -12.84 -13.03 2.39
C LEU A 64 -12.78 -13.35 0.88
N PRO A 65 -13.89 -13.82 0.28
CA PRO A 65 -13.98 -13.98 -1.16
C PRO A 65 -13.74 -12.65 -1.88
N PRO A 66 -13.17 -12.66 -3.11
CA PRO A 66 -13.07 -11.44 -3.92
C PRO A 66 -14.45 -10.79 -4.06
N GLY A 67 -14.54 -9.48 -3.81
CA GLY A 67 -15.78 -8.71 -4.03
C GLY A 67 -16.75 -8.59 -2.84
N LYS A 68 -16.42 -9.14 -1.66
CA LYS A 68 -17.16 -8.82 -0.42
C LYS A 68 -16.44 -7.69 0.33
N ARG A 69 -16.87 -6.44 0.08
CA ARG A 69 -16.56 -5.27 0.91
C ARG A 69 -17.69 -5.04 1.90
#